data_AF-A0A6A6K3R4-F1
#
_entry.id   AF-A0A6A6K3R4-F1
#
_cell.length_a   1.000
_cell.length_b   1.000
_cell.length_c   1.000
_cell.angle_alpha   90.00
_cell.angle_beta   90.00
_cell.angle_gamma   90.00
#
_symmetry.space_group_name_H-M   'P 1'
#
loop_
_entity.id
_entity.type
_entity.pdbx_description
1 polymer ?
#
loop_
_entity_poly.entity_id
_entity_poly.type
_entity_poly.pdbx_seq_one_letter_code
_entity_poly.pdbx_strand_id
1 'polypeptide(L)'
;MGFSLQIVLISGVDNQFIFYEIIRILHDEGVEIASASFSVSGNSIYHVVHAQMRESDFSFGAAKVTERLNRFINGSTSELELEPELWDFNDLNPETWAF
;
A
#
# COMPACT_ATOMS: atom_id res chain seq x y z
N MET A 1 -8.27 18.23 -6.09
CA MET A 1 -8.36 17.20 -7.15
C MET A 1 -7.93 15.88 -6.53
N GLY A 2 -7.93 14.75 -7.25
CA GLY A 2 -7.48 13.46 -6.70
C GLY A 2 -6.12 13.05 -7.24
N PHE A 3 -5.39 12.23 -6.50
CA PHE A 3 -4.19 11.55 -6.99
C PHE A 3 -4.56 10.19 -7.56
N SER A 4 -3.94 9.83 -8.68
CA SER A 4 -4.09 8.52 -9.30
C SER A 4 -3.15 7.51 -8.63
N LEU A 5 -3.66 6.33 -8.33
CA LEU A 5 -2.93 5.20 -7.78
C LEU A 5 -3.06 4.01 -8.75
N GLN A 6 -1.93 3.36 -9.05
CA GLN A 6 -1.92 2.13 -9.83
C GLN A 6 -1.28 1.02 -9.01
N ILE A 7 -2.01 -0.07 -8.84
CA ILE A 7 -1.56 -1.26 -8.13
C ILE A 7 -1.38 -2.38 -9.15
N VAL A 8 -0.21 -3.02 -9.12
CA VAL A 8 0.09 -4.19 -9.94
C VAL A 8 0.58 -5.31 -9.02
N LEU A 9 -0.19 -6.40 -8.95
CA LEU A 9 0.19 -7.62 -8.23
C LEU A 9 0.37 -8.79 -9.21
N ILE A 10 1.27 -9.70 -8.88
CA ILE A 10 1.48 -10.93 -9.64
C ILE A 10 1.30 -12.11 -8.67
N SER A 11 0.43 -13.05 -9.02
CA SER A 11 0.19 -14.26 -8.23
C SER A 11 0.29 -15.52 -9.08
N GLY A 12 0.38 -16.68 -8.44
CA GLY A 12 0.14 -17.95 -9.10
C GLY A 12 -1.35 -18.17 -9.44
N VAL A 13 -1.63 -19.17 -10.27
CA VAL A 13 -3.00 -19.57 -10.68
C VAL A 13 -3.79 -20.29 -9.60
N ASP A 14 -3.12 -20.75 -8.55
CA ASP A 14 -3.65 -21.38 -7.35
C ASP A 14 -4.30 -20.36 -6.38
N ASN A 15 -3.97 -19.09 -6.54
CA ASN A 15 -4.35 -18.02 -5.62
C ASN A 15 -5.58 -17.23 -6.12
N GLN A 16 -6.75 -17.86 -6.03
CA GLN A 16 -8.01 -17.34 -6.58
C GLN A 16 -8.58 -16.10 -5.86
N PHE A 17 -8.17 -15.85 -4.61
CA PHE A 17 -8.74 -14.78 -3.78
C PHE A 17 -7.99 -13.44 -3.87
N ILE A 18 -6.78 -13.42 -4.43
CA ILE A 18 -5.89 -12.24 -4.46
C ILE A 18 -6.61 -11.02 -5.04
N PHE A 19 -7.32 -11.18 -6.15
CA PHE A 19 -8.01 -10.08 -6.81
C PHE A 19 -9.06 -9.42 -5.90
N TYR A 20 -9.84 -10.23 -5.18
CA TYR A 20 -10.86 -9.75 -4.25
C TYR A 20 -10.25 -9.08 -3.02
N GLU A 21 -9.16 -9.65 -2.49
CA GLU A 21 -8.47 -9.12 -1.32
C GLU A 21 -7.86 -7.73 -1.59
N ILE A 22 -7.26 -7.53 -2.76
CA ILE A 22 -6.75 -6.21 -3.18
C ILE A 22 -7.89 -5.18 -3.18
N ILE A 23 -9.02 -5.52 -3.81
CA ILE A 23 -10.19 -4.64 -3.89
C ILE A 23 -10.71 -4.32 -2.48
N ARG A 24 -10.78 -5.32 -1.60
CA ARG A 24 -11.23 -5.12 -0.22
C ARG A 24 -10.29 -4.21 0.57
N ILE A 25 -8.98 -4.40 0.48
CA ILE A 25 -7.99 -3.54 1.15
C ILE A 25 -8.14 -2.09 0.71
N LEU A 26 -8.26 -1.85 -0.60
CA LEU A 26 -8.44 -0.50 -1.14
C LEU A 26 -9.75 0.13 -0.67
N HIS A 27 -10.83 -0.64 -0.66
CA HIS A 27 -12.13 -0.16 -0.20
C HIS A 27 -12.12 0.18 1.31
N ASP A 28 -11.51 -0.66 2.15
CA ASP A 28 -11.37 -0.41 3.59
C ASP A 28 -10.59 0.87 3.89
N GLU A 29 -9.63 1.22 3.03
CA GLU A 29 -8.83 2.45 3.13
C GLU A 29 -9.49 3.67 2.47
N GLY A 30 -10.75 3.55 2.04
CA GLY A 30 -11.50 4.66 1.45
C GLY A 30 -11.01 5.08 0.07
N VAL A 31 -10.28 4.20 -0.63
CA VAL A 31 -9.78 4.47 -1.98
C VAL A 31 -10.87 4.19 -3.01
N GLU A 32 -11.09 5.14 -3.91
CA GLU A 32 -12.05 4.98 -5.00
C GLU A 32 -11.42 4.15 -6.13
N ILE A 33 -12.03 3.03 -6.50
CA ILE A 33 -11.53 2.18 -7.57
C ILE A 33 -12.15 2.63 -8.90
N ALA A 34 -11.32 3.05 -9.85
CA ALA A 34 -11.74 3.45 -11.18
C ALA A 34 -11.85 2.25 -12.13
N SER A 35 -10.90 1.33 -12.07
CA SER A 35 -10.97 0.07 -12.80
C SER A 35 -10.13 -1.02 -12.12
N ALA A 36 -10.56 -2.26 -12.27
CA ALA A 36 -9.80 -3.42 -11.84
C ALA A 36 -9.86 -4.47 -12.95
N SER A 37 -8.73 -5.11 -13.25
CA SER A 37 -8.62 -6.10 -14.32
C SER A 37 -7.57 -7.13 -13.95
N PHE A 38 -7.72 -8.34 -14.48
CA PHE A 38 -6.71 -9.36 -14.36
C PHE A 38 -6.48 -10.05 -15.70
N SER A 39 -5.27 -10.59 -15.88
CA SER A 39 -4.93 -11.41 -17.03
C SER A 39 -4.09 -12.60 -16.59
N VAL A 40 -4.21 -13.70 -17.31
CA VAL A 40 -3.45 -14.93 -17.05
C VAL A 40 -2.42 -15.10 -18.15
N SER A 41 -1.17 -15.34 -17.78
CA SER A 41 -0.08 -15.68 -18.71
C SER A 41 0.72 -16.84 -18.13
N GLY A 42 0.63 -18.01 -18.78
CA GLY A 42 1.23 -19.24 -18.28
C GLY A 42 0.69 -19.62 -16.89
N ASN A 43 1.57 -19.69 -15.91
CA ASN A 43 1.24 -20.01 -14.51
C ASN A 43 1.07 -18.77 -13.62
N SER A 44 1.05 -17.57 -14.20
CA SER A 44 0.95 -16.32 -13.46
C SER A 44 -0.34 -15.57 -13.79
N ILE A 45 -0.89 -14.91 -12.79
CA ILE A 45 -2.00 -13.97 -12.92
C ILE A 45 -1.48 -12.57 -12.60
N TYR A 46 -1.74 -11.63 -13.49
CA TYR A 46 -1.44 -10.21 -13.33
C TYR A 46 -2.71 -9.50 -12.91
N HIS A 47 -2.69 -8.87 -11.75
CA HIS A 47 -3.81 -8.10 -11.20
C HIS A 47 -3.45 -6.61 -11.32
N VAL A 48 -4.28 -5.85 -12.02
CA VAL A 48 -4.08 -4.41 -12.22
C VAL A 48 -5.28 -3.66 -11.71
N VAL A 49 -5.07 -2.73 -10.79
CA VAL A 49 -6.13 -1.87 -10.24
C VAL A 49 -5.72 -0.41 -10.41
N HIS A 50 -6.59 0.36 -11.05
CA HIS A 50 -6.49 1.80 -11.14
C HIS A 50 -7.47 2.42 -10.15
N ALA A 51 -6.96 3.29 -9.30
CA ALA A 51 -7.71 3.89 -8.21
C ALA A 51 -7.39 5.38 -8.08
N GLN A 52 -8.23 6.09 -7.35
CA GLN A 52 -8.08 7.50 -7.05
C GLN A 52 -8.20 7.71 -5.55
N MET A 53 -7.34 8.59 -5.03
CA MET A 53 -7.36 9.00 -3.63
C MET A 53 -7.49 10.52 -3.56
N ARG A 54 -8.17 11.01 -2.53
CA ARG A 54 -8.29 12.45 -2.29
C ARG A 54 -6.95 13.03 -1.89
N GLU A 55 -6.69 14.26 -2.30
CA GLU A 55 -5.45 14.96 -2.00
C GLU A 55 -5.18 15.12 -0.49
N SER A 56 -6.23 15.26 0.32
CA SER A 56 -6.14 15.26 1.79
C SER A 56 -5.62 13.96 2.39
N ASP A 57 -5.84 12.84 1.70
CA ASP A 57 -5.64 11.50 2.24
C ASP A 57 -4.40 10.84 1.63
N PHE A 58 -3.77 11.47 0.64
CA PHE A 58 -2.77 10.81 -0.22
C PHE A 58 -1.51 10.36 0.50
N SER A 59 -0.85 11.23 1.28
CA SER A 59 0.44 10.90 1.89
C SER A 59 0.32 9.75 2.89
N PHE A 60 -0.65 9.84 3.80
CA PHE A 60 -0.90 8.83 4.82
C PHE A 60 -1.60 7.58 4.23
N GLY A 61 -2.59 7.79 3.35
CA GLY A 61 -3.36 6.73 2.74
C GLY A 61 -2.56 5.86 1.78
N ALA A 62 -1.67 6.45 0.96
CA ALA A 62 -0.81 5.66 0.07
C ALA A 62 0.17 4.78 0.86
N ALA A 63 0.75 5.30 1.95
CA ALA A 63 1.61 4.51 2.83
C ALA A 63 0.85 3.36 3.49
N LYS A 64 -0.35 3.63 4.00
CA LYS A 64 -1.20 2.63 4.66
C LYS A 64 -1.71 1.53 3.71
N VAL A 65 -2.10 1.91 2.49
CA VAL A 65 -2.46 0.95 1.42
C VAL A 65 -1.27 0.06 1.09
N THR A 66 -0.08 0.65 0.95
CA THR A 66 1.15 -0.10 0.67
C THR A 66 1.49 -1.08 1.79
N GLU A 67 1.39 -0.64 3.06
CA GLU A 67 1.61 -1.48 4.24
C GLU A 67 0.64 -2.68 4.27
N ARG A 68 -0.67 -2.45 4.08
CA ARG A 68 -1.67 -3.51 4.10
C ARG A 68 -1.51 -4.51 2.94
N LEU A 69 -1.18 -4.02 1.75
CA LEU A 69 -0.90 -4.91 0.61
C LEU A 69 0.36 -5.75 0.86
N ASN A 70 1.44 -5.16 1.40
CA ASN A 70 2.64 -5.91 1.76
C ASN A 70 2.37 -6.97 2.84
N ARG A 71 1.57 -6.64 3.86
CA ARG A 71 1.15 -7.60 4.89
C ARG A 71 0.32 -8.74 4.32
N PHE A 72 -0.53 -8.44 3.36
CA PHE A 72 -1.32 -9.45 2.67
C PHE A 72 -0.44 -10.41 1.85
N ILE A 73 0.56 -9.89 1.13
CA ILE A 73 1.45 -10.69 0.26
C ILE A 73 2.43 -11.53 1.08
N ASN A 74 3.08 -10.93 2.07
CA ASN A 74 4.12 -11.61 2.84
C ASN A 74 3.54 -12.55 3.91
N GLY A 75 2.22 -12.63 4.00
CA GLY A 75 1.51 -13.14 5.16
C GLY A 75 1.76 -12.26 6.38
N SER A 76 1.03 -12.53 7.46
CA SER A 76 1.43 -12.04 8.77
C SER A 76 2.73 -12.76 9.15
N THR A 77 3.89 -12.33 8.63
CA THR A 77 5.18 -12.67 9.21
C THR A 77 5.07 -12.37 10.69
N SER A 78 5.04 -13.43 11.51
CA SER A 78 4.97 -13.34 12.96
C SER A 78 5.86 -12.22 13.43
N GLU A 79 5.23 -11.21 14.05
CA GLU A 79 5.79 -10.37 15.12
C GLU A 79 7.32 -10.45 15.23
N LEU A 80 8.01 -9.82 14.28
CA LEU A 80 9.29 -9.23 14.60
C LEU A 80 8.99 -7.75 14.71
N GLU A 81 8.97 -7.30 15.96
CA GLU A 81 8.97 -5.91 16.39
C GLU A 81 9.89 -5.11 15.46
N LEU A 82 9.30 -4.47 14.45
CA LEU A 82 9.87 -3.26 13.94
C LEU A 82 9.54 -2.24 15.02
N GLU A 83 10.43 -2.13 16.02
CA GLU A 83 10.48 -0.89 16.80
C GLU A 83 10.45 0.23 15.77
N PRO A 84 9.48 1.15 15.85
CA PRO A 84 9.60 2.35 15.08
C PRO A 84 10.91 2.96 15.57
N GLU A 85 11.93 3.05 14.71
CA GLU A 85 12.96 4.06 14.86
C GLU A 85 12.19 5.39 14.81
N LEU A 86 11.66 5.76 15.98
CA LEU A 86 11.25 7.09 16.32
C LEU A 86 12.51 7.88 16.09
N TRP A 87 12.57 8.52 14.92
CA TRP A 87 13.37 9.69 14.63
C TRP A 87 13.68 10.35 15.96
N ASP A 88 14.94 10.24 16.39
CA ASP A 88 15.39 10.75 17.68
C ASP A 88 15.38 12.28 17.55
N PHE A 89 14.17 12.85 17.67
CA PHE A 89 13.88 14.28 17.50
C PHE A 89 14.57 15.12 18.60
N ASN A 90 15.37 14.49 19.46
CA ASN A 90 16.25 15.13 20.42
C ASN A 90 17.56 15.67 19.82
N ASP A 91 17.91 15.37 18.57
CA ASP A 91 19.10 15.96 17.93
C ASP A 91 18.85 17.33 17.29
N LEU A 92 17.64 17.88 17.39
CA LEU A 92 17.39 19.30 17.10
C LEU A 92 17.80 20.14 18.31
N ASN A 93 19.11 20.29 18.52
CA ASN A 93 19.64 21.35 19.37
C ASN A 93 19.35 22.72 18.70
N PRO A 94 18.54 23.60 19.31
CA PRO A 94 18.18 24.88 18.70
C PRO A 94 19.30 25.92 18.67
N GLU A 95 20.53 25.60 19.10
CA GLU A 95 21.64 26.57 19.16
C GLU A 95 22.56 26.64 17.93
N THR A 96 22.28 25.91 16.85
CA THR A 96 23.18 25.91 15.66
C THR A 96 22.85 26.93 14.57
N TRP A 97 21.85 27.81 14.76
CA TRP A 97 21.48 28.87 13.79
C TRP A 97 21.53 30.29 14.35
N ALA A 98 22.53 30.62 15.17
CA ALA A 98 22.87 32.02 15.43
C ALA A 98 23.87 32.51 14.35
N PHE A 99 23.44 33.48 13.54
CA PHE A 99 24.28 34.30 12.65
C PHE A 99 25.13 35.30 13.45
#